data_AF-A0A6B2GWN2-F1
#
_entry.id   AF-A0A6B2GWN2-F1
#
_cell.length_a   1.000
_cell.length_b   1.000
_cell.length_c   1.000
_cell.angle_alpha   90.00
_cell.angle_beta   90.00
_cell.angle_gamma   90.00
#
_symmetry.space_group_name_H-M   'P 1'
#
loop_
_entity.id
_entity.type
_entity.pdbx_description
1 polymer ?
#
loop_
_entity_poly.entity_id
_entity_poly.type
_entity_poly.pdbx_seq_one_letter_code
_entity_poly.pdbx_strand_id
1 'polypeptide(L)'
;MSWSFGLKQRNKIALAFATIFVIIVLANWFVSYTMERVGRNFQSVYQDRLVPSMDISEILERYYQNRMLLEEHVMAEDISQHKRLRQQITTNAQTIDSLAKKFENTYLVDKELQELATYKVQFRKLVDIQDRILNLSAQGQKAEARQLYRTEGQEAFQDLLTPLHALIRVQGDVGQELYQSADRSVKMLKVLTYLVIGLAVIVALIVGTLLQTSRKLNTVKPQKFNLN
;
A
#
# COMPACT_ATOMS: atom_id res chain seq x y z
N MET A 1 31.21 -19.35 -57.64
CA MET A 1 29.87 -19.61 -57.04
C MET A 1 29.75 -19.32 -55.53
N SER A 2 30.79 -18.82 -54.84
CA SER A 2 30.78 -18.60 -53.37
C SER A 2 30.12 -17.28 -52.90
N TRP A 3 29.84 -16.32 -53.78
CA TRP A 3 29.35 -14.99 -53.41
C TRP A 3 27.88 -14.98 -52.93
N SER A 4 27.01 -15.81 -53.51
CA SER A 4 25.58 -15.84 -53.15
C SER A 4 25.30 -16.45 -51.77
N PHE A 5 26.19 -17.31 -51.25
CA PHE A 5 26.06 -17.91 -49.91
C PHE A 5 26.39 -16.91 -48.79
N GLY A 6 27.38 -16.04 -48.97
CA GLY A 6 27.73 -14.99 -48.00
C GLY A 6 26.61 -13.95 -47.79
N LEU A 7 25.94 -13.55 -48.88
CA LEU A 7 24.76 -12.68 -48.83
C LEU A 7 23.57 -13.32 -48.08
N LYS A 8 23.33 -14.62 -48.29
CA LYS A 8 22.29 -15.38 -47.57
C LYS A 8 22.59 -15.50 -46.07
N GLN A 9 23.85 -15.67 -45.68
CA GLN A 9 24.25 -15.74 -44.27
C GLN A 9 24.10 -14.38 -43.56
N ARG A 10 24.45 -13.28 -44.22
CA ARG A 10 24.33 -11.92 -43.67
C ARG A 10 22.88 -11.54 -43.38
N ASN A 11 21.94 -11.86 -44.28
CA ASN A 11 20.52 -11.58 -44.06
C ASN A 11 19.93 -12.41 -42.92
N LYS A 12 20.37 -13.67 -42.73
CA LYS A 12 19.94 -14.50 -41.59
C LYS A 12 20.41 -13.93 -40.25
N ILE A 13 21.66 -13.45 -40.19
CA ILE A 13 22.21 -12.80 -39.01
C ILE A 13 21.46 -11.49 -38.71
N ALA A 14 21.21 -10.67 -39.74
CA ALA A 14 20.45 -9.42 -39.59
C ALA A 14 19.02 -9.67 -39.10
N LEU A 15 18.34 -10.70 -39.63
CA LEU A 15 17.00 -11.08 -39.18
C LEU A 15 16.98 -11.57 -37.73
N ALA A 16 17.98 -12.37 -37.32
CA ALA A 16 18.12 -12.82 -35.94
C ALA A 16 18.31 -11.63 -34.98
N PHE A 17 19.16 -10.67 -35.34
CA PHE A 17 19.35 -9.43 -34.57
C PHE A 17 18.11 -8.54 -34.55
N ALA A 18 17.42 -8.37 -35.68
CA ALA A 18 16.19 -7.59 -35.73
C ALA A 18 15.10 -8.19 -34.83
N THR A 19 14.96 -9.52 -34.85
CA THR A 19 13.97 -10.23 -34.04
C THR A 19 14.24 -10.04 -32.54
N ILE A 20 15.49 -10.26 -32.10
CA ILE A 20 15.83 -10.07 -30.68
C ILE A 20 15.69 -8.60 -30.25
N PHE A 21 16.03 -7.66 -31.13
CA PHE A 21 15.88 -6.24 -30.83
C PHE A 21 14.42 -5.85 -30.61
N VAL A 22 13.51 -6.32 -31.47
CA VAL A 22 12.06 -6.12 -31.31
C VAL A 22 11.58 -6.73 -29.98
N ILE A 23 12.03 -7.94 -29.65
CA ILE A 23 11.67 -8.60 -28.38
C ILE A 23 12.16 -7.79 -27.17
N ILE A 24 13.40 -7.28 -27.21
CA ILE A 24 13.96 -6.44 -26.14
C ILE A 24 13.15 -5.15 -25.97
N VAL A 25 12.81 -4.48 -27.06
CA VAL A 25 12.01 -3.24 -27.02
C VAL A 25 10.63 -3.50 -26.41
N LEU A 26 9.94 -4.56 -26.85
CA LEU A 26 8.63 -4.94 -26.31
C LEU A 26 8.72 -5.34 -24.83
N ALA A 27 9.75 -6.11 -24.45
CA ALA A 27 9.97 -6.49 -23.06
C ALA A 27 10.27 -5.28 -22.18
N ASN A 28 11.09 -4.34 -22.64
CA ASN A 28 11.40 -3.11 -21.91
C ASN A 28 10.17 -2.22 -21.74
N TRP A 29 9.34 -2.09 -22.78
CA TRP A 29 8.07 -1.39 -22.70
C TRP A 29 7.13 -2.04 -21.66
N PHE A 30 6.99 -3.37 -21.70
CA PHE A 30 6.17 -4.11 -20.73
C PHE A 30 6.70 -4.00 -19.28
N VAL A 31 8.03 -4.06 -19.09
CA VAL A 31 8.68 -3.83 -17.80
C VAL A 31 8.35 -2.44 -17.27
N SER A 32 8.53 -1.41 -18.10
CA SER A 32 8.26 -0.01 -17.72
C SER A 32 6.79 0.18 -17.32
N TYR A 33 5.85 -0.30 -18.15
CA TYR A 33 4.41 -0.24 -17.86
C TYR A 33 4.03 -0.93 -16.54
N THR A 34 4.57 -2.12 -16.31
CA THR A 34 4.28 -2.88 -15.08
C THR A 34 4.94 -2.25 -13.86
N MET A 35 6.14 -1.67 -14.00
CA MET A 35 6.86 -1.01 -12.91
C MET A 35 6.12 0.23 -12.42
N GLU A 36 5.49 0.99 -13.31
CA GLU A 36 4.60 2.09 -12.92
C GLU A 36 3.41 1.59 -12.08
N ARG A 37 2.82 0.45 -12.45
CA ARG A 37 1.72 -0.16 -11.68
C ARG A 37 2.18 -0.60 -10.29
N VAL A 38 3.36 -1.20 -10.19
CA VAL A 38 3.99 -1.55 -8.91
C VAL A 38 4.18 -0.29 -8.06
N GLY A 39 4.72 0.79 -8.65
CA GLY A 39 4.88 2.09 -8.00
C GLY A 39 3.55 2.64 -7.45
N ARG A 40 2.48 2.62 -8.26
CA ARG A 40 1.14 3.05 -7.82
C ARG A 40 0.60 2.20 -6.67
N ASN A 41 0.75 0.88 -6.72
CA ASN A 41 0.31 0.02 -5.61
C ASN A 41 1.06 0.32 -4.31
N PHE A 42 2.38 0.55 -4.37
CA PHE A 42 3.16 0.94 -3.20
C PHE A 42 2.75 2.31 -2.67
N GLN A 43 2.50 3.27 -3.57
CA GLN A 43 1.97 4.57 -3.20
C GLN A 43 0.62 4.43 -2.48
N SER A 44 -0.30 3.60 -2.97
CA SER A 44 -1.59 3.34 -2.31
C SER A 44 -1.44 2.62 -0.96
N VAL A 45 -0.51 1.67 -0.82
CA VAL A 45 -0.20 1.07 0.49
C VAL A 45 0.20 2.14 1.50
N TYR A 46 0.99 3.13 1.08
CA TYR A 46 1.41 4.21 1.96
C TYR A 46 0.29 5.24 2.20
N GLN A 47 -0.19 5.88 1.14
CA GLN A 47 -1.11 7.03 1.20
C GLN A 47 -2.53 6.63 1.56
N ASP A 48 -3.03 5.52 1.01
CA ASP A 48 -4.43 5.14 1.14
C ASP A 48 -4.68 4.15 2.29
N ARG A 49 -3.62 3.55 2.86
CA ARG A 49 -3.75 2.51 3.90
C ARG A 49 -2.94 2.80 5.16
N LEU A 50 -1.63 3.01 5.03
CA LEU A 50 -0.77 3.25 6.20
C LEU A 50 -1.09 4.58 6.88
N VAL A 51 -1.19 5.68 6.12
CA VAL A 51 -1.51 7.01 6.67
C VAL A 51 -2.87 7.02 7.37
N PRO A 52 -3.97 6.55 6.75
CA PRO A 52 -5.26 6.38 7.43
C PRO A 52 -5.20 5.51 8.69
N SER A 53 -4.43 4.42 8.68
CA SER A 53 -4.26 3.58 9.87
C SER A 53 -3.59 4.32 11.02
N MET A 54 -2.64 5.21 10.73
CA MET A 54 -2.01 6.06 11.75
C MET A 54 -3.00 7.10 12.28
N ASP A 55 -3.79 7.74 11.41
CA ASP A 55 -4.81 8.71 11.80
C ASP A 55 -5.86 8.05 12.73
N ILE A 56 -6.34 6.85 12.40
CA ILE A 56 -7.29 6.10 13.25
C ILE A 56 -6.65 5.68 14.57
N SER A 57 -5.36 5.33 14.57
CA SER A 57 -4.62 4.99 15.80
C SER A 57 -4.47 6.20 16.72
N GLU A 58 -4.23 7.40 16.16
CA GLU A 58 -4.20 8.63 16.94
C GLU A 58 -5.59 8.97 17.52
N ILE A 59 -6.66 8.79 16.74
CA ILE A 59 -8.04 8.91 17.24
C ILE A 59 -8.25 7.99 18.45
N LEU A 60 -7.83 6.73 18.35
CA LEU A 60 -7.94 5.75 19.43
C LEU A 60 -7.17 6.20 20.69
N GLU A 61 -5.92 6.67 20.52
CA GLU A 61 -5.10 7.22 21.61
C GLU A 61 -5.82 8.38 22.32
N ARG A 62 -6.38 9.33 21.57
CA ARG A 62 -7.10 10.48 22.11
C ARG A 62 -8.37 10.06 22.86
N TYR A 63 -9.06 9.01 22.42
CA TYR A 63 -10.19 8.43 23.16
C TYR A 63 -9.77 7.82 24.50
N TYR A 64 -8.67 7.08 24.55
CA TYR A 64 -8.11 6.56 25.81
C TYR A 64 -7.68 7.70 26.75
N GLN A 65 -7.02 8.74 26.21
CA GLN A 65 -6.68 9.95 26.97
C GLN A 65 -7.94 10.62 27.53
N ASN A 66 -8.99 10.81 26.72
CA ASN A 66 -10.26 11.35 27.20
C ASN A 66 -10.89 10.51 28.31
N ARG A 67 -10.78 9.18 28.23
CA ARG A 67 -11.28 8.30 29.29
C ARG A 67 -10.53 8.48 30.60
N MET A 68 -9.21 8.67 30.57
CA MET A 68 -8.40 8.97 31.76
C MET A 68 -8.73 10.36 32.33
N LEU A 69 -8.81 11.37 31.46
CA LEU A 69 -9.17 12.74 31.85
C LEU A 69 -10.57 12.81 32.46
N LEU A 70 -11.51 12.03 31.94
CA LEU A 70 -12.86 11.94 32.47
C LEU A 70 -12.89 11.29 33.86
N GLU A 71 -12.08 10.26 34.07
CA GLU A 71 -11.91 9.66 35.40
C GLU A 71 -11.33 10.65 36.41
N GLU A 72 -10.26 11.37 36.03
CA GLU A 72 -9.68 12.43 36.85
C GLU A 72 -10.71 13.53 37.13
N HIS A 73 -11.53 13.91 36.14
CA HIS A 73 -12.58 14.91 36.32
C HIS A 73 -13.64 14.45 37.32
N VAL A 74 -13.96 13.16 37.34
CA VAL A 74 -14.89 12.56 38.32
C VAL A 74 -14.29 12.55 39.73
N MET A 75 -12.97 12.41 39.88
CA MET A 75 -12.27 12.41 41.16
C MET A 75 -11.93 13.81 41.69
N ALA A 76 -11.76 14.79 40.80
CA ALA A 76 -11.37 16.15 41.16
C ALA A 76 -12.40 16.84 42.08
N GLU A 77 -11.91 17.64 43.03
CA GLU A 77 -12.74 18.31 44.04
C GLU A 77 -12.93 19.81 43.75
N ASP A 78 -11.95 20.46 43.10
CA ASP A 78 -12.00 21.90 42.83
C ASP A 78 -12.45 22.24 41.40
N ILE A 79 -13.10 23.40 41.30
CA ILE A 79 -13.69 23.93 40.05
C ILE A 79 -12.60 24.23 39.00
N SER A 80 -11.39 24.63 39.42
CA SER A 80 -10.30 24.91 38.49
C SER A 80 -9.81 23.65 37.77
N GLN A 81 -9.71 22.52 38.49
CA GLN A 81 -9.37 21.22 37.92
C GLN A 81 -10.46 20.75 36.95
N HIS A 82 -11.75 20.87 37.29
CA HIS A 82 -12.84 20.52 36.37
C HIS A 82 -12.74 21.29 35.06
N LYS A 83 -12.55 22.62 35.13
CA LYS A 83 -12.41 23.45 33.92
C LYS A 83 -11.21 23.05 33.08
N ARG A 84 -10.04 22.81 33.71
CA ARG A 84 -8.82 22.40 33.02
C ARG A 84 -9.00 21.06 32.29
N LEU A 85 -9.55 20.07 32.98
CA LEU A 85 -9.76 18.73 32.43
C LEU A 85 -10.79 18.73 31.30
N ARG A 86 -11.89 19.48 31.46
CA ARG A 86 -12.88 19.67 30.39
C ARG A 86 -12.27 20.33 29.16
N GLN A 87 -11.39 21.31 29.35
CA GLN A 87 -10.67 21.95 28.25
C GLN A 87 -9.79 20.95 27.49
N GLN A 88 -9.06 20.09 28.20
CA GLN A 88 -8.22 19.05 27.56
C GLN A 88 -9.05 18.04 26.77
N ILE A 89 -10.19 17.60 27.32
CA ILE A 89 -11.14 16.72 26.61
C ILE A 89 -11.66 17.40 25.33
N THR A 90 -11.94 18.70 25.41
CA THR A 90 -12.42 19.49 24.27
C THR A 90 -11.35 19.62 23.18
N THR A 91 -10.10 19.86 23.57
CA THR A 91 -8.96 19.88 22.63
C THR A 91 -8.82 18.54 21.91
N ASN A 92 -8.88 17.42 22.64
CA ASN A 92 -8.84 16.09 22.04
C ASN A 92 -10.01 15.85 21.09
N ALA A 93 -11.22 16.30 21.44
CA ALA A 93 -12.39 16.20 20.57
C ALA A 93 -12.20 16.95 19.24
N GLN A 94 -11.57 18.13 19.25
CA GLN A 94 -11.24 18.87 18.02
C GLN A 94 -10.23 18.11 17.15
N THR A 95 -9.21 17.51 17.76
CA THR A 95 -8.25 16.66 17.03
C THR A 95 -8.93 15.44 16.42
N ILE A 96 -9.78 14.75 17.19
CA ILE A 96 -10.55 13.59 16.72
C ILE A 96 -11.44 13.98 15.53
N ASP A 97 -12.18 15.09 15.60
CA ASP A 97 -13.03 15.57 14.51
C ASP A 97 -12.22 15.88 13.23
N SER A 98 -11.06 16.52 13.38
CA SER A 98 -10.16 16.81 12.27
C SER A 98 -9.64 15.54 11.59
N LEU A 99 -9.14 14.57 12.38
CA LEU A 99 -8.64 13.30 11.87
C LEU A 99 -9.75 12.45 11.25
N ALA A 100 -10.94 12.43 11.87
CA ALA A 100 -12.09 11.71 11.34
C ALA A 100 -12.51 12.30 9.98
N LYS A 101 -12.63 13.64 9.87
CA LYS A 101 -12.93 14.30 8.59
C LYS A 101 -11.86 14.04 7.54
N LYS A 102 -10.58 14.03 7.93
CA LYS A 102 -9.48 13.68 7.01
C LYS A 102 -9.68 12.26 6.48
N PHE A 103 -9.97 11.30 7.35
CA PHE A 103 -10.24 9.91 6.96
C PHE A 103 -11.47 9.78 6.06
N GLU A 104 -12.55 10.49 6.36
CA GLU A 104 -13.79 10.50 5.56
C GLU A 104 -13.61 10.99 4.12
N ASN A 105 -12.60 11.84 3.89
CA ASN A 105 -12.28 12.37 2.56
C ASN A 105 -11.30 11.48 1.77
N THR A 106 -10.93 10.31 2.30
CA THR A 106 -10.12 9.33 1.59
C THR A 106 -10.97 8.41 0.71
N TYR A 107 -10.31 7.56 -0.09
CA TYR A 107 -11.00 6.51 -0.82
C TYR A 107 -11.39 5.37 0.14
N LEU A 108 -12.69 5.28 0.42
CA LEU A 108 -13.28 4.28 1.32
C LEU A 108 -13.84 3.09 0.54
N VAL A 109 -13.52 1.87 0.98
CA VAL A 109 -14.16 0.63 0.53
C VAL A 109 -15.47 0.39 1.29
N ASP A 110 -16.34 -0.47 0.76
CA ASP A 110 -17.67 -0.74 1.33
C ASP A 110 -17.66 -1.07 2.82
N LYS A 111 -16.69 -1.89 3.25
CA LYS A 111 -16.53 -2.26 4.66
C LYS A 111 -16.12 -1.06 5.52
N GLU A 112 -15.32 -0.13 5.00
CA GLU A 112 -14.96 1.10 5.72
C GLU A 112 -16.16 2.01 5.86
N LEU A 113 -16.99 2.14 4.81
CA LEU A 113 -18.23 2.92 4.87
C LEU A 113 -19.18 2.39 5.95
N GLN A 114 -19.33 1.07 6.03
CA GLN A 114 -20.15 0.43 7.06
C GLN A 114 -19.62 0.68 8.47
N GLU A 115 -18.34 0.43 8.71
CA GLU A 115 -17.75 0.61 10.05
C GLU A 115 -17.68 2.09 10.45
N LEU A 116 -17.46 3.00 9.51
CA LEU A 116 -17.51 4.44 9.73
C LEU A 116 -18.92 4.90 10.13
N ALA A 117 -19.96 4.36 9.50
CA ALA A 117 -21.34 4.66 9.88
C ALA A 117 -21.64 4.18 11.32
N THR A 118 -21.19 2.96 11.66
CA THR A 118 -21.28 2.42 13.03
C THR A 118 -20.52 3.30 14.02
N TYR A 119 -19.28 3.67 13.70
CA TYR A 119 -18.47 4.59 14.51
C TYR A 119 -19.20 5.91 14.78
N LYS A 120 -19.82 6.54 13.77
CA LYS A 120 -20.55 7.79 13.95
C LYS A 120 -21.73 7.66 14.91
N VAL A 121 -22.41 6.52 14.92
CA VAL A 121 -23.49 6.24 15.88
C VAL A 121 -22.92 6.11 17.29
N GLN A 122 -21.88 5.29 17.47
CA GLN A 122 -21.27 5.06 18.79
C GLN A 122 -20.58 6.30 19.34
N PHE A 123 -19.99 7.12 18.48
CA PHE A 123 -19.41 8.41 18.83
C PHE A 123 -20.43 9.33 19.49
N ARG A 124 -21.63 9.47 18.89
CA ARG A 124 -22.71 10.28 19.46
C ARG A 124 -23.15 9.74 20.83
N LYS A 125 -23.36 8.42 20.94
CA LYS A 125 -23.69 7.76 22.22
C LYS A 125 -22.65 8.07 23.30
N LEU A 126 -21.36 7.94 22.97
CA LEU A 126 -20.28 8.22 23.91
C LEU A 126 -20.26 9.69 24.32
N VAL A 127 -20.34 10.63 23.39
CA VAL A 127 -20.32 12.08 23.68
C VAL A 127 -21.46 12.46 24.62
N ASP A 128 -22.68 12.00 24.34
CA ASP A 128 -23.85 12.30 25.19
C ASP A 128 -23.65 11.81 26.63
N ILE A 129 -23.09 10.60 26.80
CA ILE A 129 -22.80 10.03 28.12
C ILE A 129 -21.65 10.77 28.80
N GLN A 130 -20.59 11.12 28.06
CA GLN A 130 -19.45 11.88 28.60
C GLN A 130 -19.90 13.26 29.10
N ASP A 131 -20.75 13.96 28.35
CA ASP A 131 -21.28 15.26 28.77
C ASP A 131 -22.14 15.14 30.03
N ARG A 132 -22.97 14.10 30.14
CA ARG A 132 -23.72 13.80 31.38
C ARG A 132 -22.78 13.58 32.57
N ILE A 133 -21.71 12.79 32.40
CA ILE A 133 -20.71 12.54 33.45
C ILE A 133 -20.00 13.83 33.87
N LEU A 134 -19.55 14.64 32.90
CA LEU A 134 -18.88 15.92 33.16
C LEU A 134 -19.79 16.88 33.94
N ASN A 135 -21.07 16.97 33.55
CA ASN A 135 -22.04 17.86 34.18
C ASN A 135 -22.36 17.42 35.62
N LEU A 136 -22.63 16.12 35.85
CA LEU A 136 -22.82 15.57 37.21
C LEU A 136 -21.60 15.83 38.09
N SER A 137 -20.39 15.56 37.57
CA SER A 137 -19.17 15.76 38.32
C SER A 137 -18.95 17.24 38.71
N ALA A 138 -19.22 18.17 37.80
CA ALA A 138 -19.08 19.61 38.04
C ALA A 138 -20.13 20.16 39.04
N GLN A 139 -21.28 19.51 39.16
CA GLN A 139 -22.34 19.85 40.12
C GLN A 139 -22.09 19.26 41.53
N GLY A 140 -20.98 18.53 41.73
CA GLY A 140 -20.68 17.87 43.00
C GLY A 140 -21.41 16.53 43.19
N GLN A 141 -22.17 16.07 42.20
CA GLN A 141 -22.88 14.79 42.17
C GLN A 141 -21.92 13.61 41.90
N LYS A 142 -20.93 13.44 42.79
CA LYS A 142 -19.78 12.54 42.58
C LYS A 142 -20.16 11.07 42.56
N ALA A 143 -21.12 10.66 43.38
CA ALA A 143 -21.57 9.26 43.40
C ALA A 143 -22.27 8.88 42.09
N GLU A 144 -23.18 9.72 41.61
CA GLU A 144 -23.89 9.49 40.34
C GLU A 144 -22.94 9.57 39.14
N ALA A 145 -22.02 10.53 39.12
CA ALA A 145 -20.99 10.64 38.07
C ALA A 145 -20.09 9.39 38.02
N ARG A 146 -19.64 8.88 39.17
CA ARG A 146 -18.86 7.63 39.25
C ARG A 146 -19.63 6.42 38.78
N GLN A 147 -20.89 6.29 39.18
CA GLN A 147 -21.74 5.18 38.75
C GLN A 147 -21.95 5.20 37.24
N LEU A 148 -22.28 6.36 36.67
CA LEU A 148 -22.49 6.52 35.24
C LEU A 148 -21.20 6.24 34.44
N TYR A 149 -20.05 6.72 34.92
CA TYR A 149 -18.74 6.44 34.32
C TYR A 149 -18.39 4.95 34.26
N ARG A 150 -18.69 4.21 35.34
CA ARG A 150 -18.37 2.77 35.46
C ARG A 150 -19.35 1.87 34.72
N THR A 151 -20.55 2.35 34.42
CA THR A 151 -21.61 1.59 33.77
C THR A 151 -21.77 2.04 32.31
N GLU A 152 -22.74 2.91 32.02
CA GLU A 152 -23.03 3.39 30.66
C GLU A 152 -21.79 3.97 29.97
N GLY A 153 -20.93 4.69 30.71
CA GLY A 153 -19.70 5.29 30.18
C GLY A 153 -18.62 4.27 29.81
N GLN A 154 -18.55 3.13 30.50
CA GLN A 154 -17.65 2.03 30.13
C GLN A 154 -18.21 1.29 28.91
N GLU A 155 -19.51 1.00 28.88
CA GLU A 155 -20.17 0.32 27.77
C GLU A 155 -20.03 1.12 26.47
N ALA A 156 -20.41 2.41 26.48
CA ALA A 156 -20.33 3.26 25.31
C ALA A 156 -18.88 3.44 24.81
N PHE A 157 -17.90 3.39 25.72
CA PHE A 157 -16.50 3.41 25.32
C PHE A 157 -16.12 2.13 24.57
N GLN A 158 -16.48 0.95 25.08
CA GLN A 158 -16.19 -0.33 24.41
C GLN A 158 -16.92 -0.44 23.06
N ASP A 159 -18.17 0.01 23.00
CA ASP A 159 -18.97 0.03 21.77
C ASP A 159 -18.29 0.90 20.68
N LEU A 160 -17.65 2.00 21.07
CA LEU A 160 -16.88 2.86 20.16
C LEU A 160 -15.60 2.20 19.63
N LEU A 161 -14.87 1.43 20.47
CA LEU A 161 -13.60 0.82 20.06
C LEU A 161 -13.79 -0.23 18.97
N THR A 162 -14.92 -0.95 18.99
CA THR A 162 -15.21 -2.04 18.05
C THR A 162 -15.11 -1.59 16.58
N PRO A 163 -15.85 -0.57 16.10
CA PRO A 163 -15.73 -0.11 14.72
C PRO A 163 -14.37 0.52 14.42
N LEU A 164 -13.71 1.19 15.38
CA LEU A 164 -12.36 1.75 15.17
C LEU A 164 -11.32 0.65 14.91
N HIS A 165 -11.35 -0.43 15.69
CA HIS A 165 -10.48 -1.59 15.46
C HIS A 165 -10.81 -2.31 14.15
N ALA A 166 -12.09 -2.37 13.78
CA ALA A 166 -12.50 -2.92 12.49
C ALA A 166 -11.94 -2.08 11.34
N LEU A 167 -12.03 -0.75 11.40
CA LEU A 167 -11.45 0.17 10.41
C LEU A 167 -9.92 -0.03 10.26
N ILE A 168 -9.18 -0.14 11.36
CA ILE A 168 -7.73 -0.43 11.32
C ILE A 168 -7.46 -1.78 10.64
N ARG A 169 -8.26 -2.81 10.97
CA ARG A 169 -8.11 -4.14 10.35
C ARG A 169 -8.32 -4.07 8.84
N VAL A 170 -9.31 -3.31 8.36
CA VAL A 170 -9.55 -3.14 6.93
C VAL A 170 -8.35 -2.48 6.22
N GLN A 171 -7.68 -1.52 6.87
CA GLN A 171 -6.43 -0.96 6.31
C GLN A 171 -5.36 -2.03 6.11
N GLY A 172 -5.20 -2.92 7.10
CA GLY A 172 -4.27 -4.04 7.04
C GLY A 172 -4.61 -5.04 5.94
N ASP A 173 -5.88 -5.45 5.86
CA ASP A 173 -6.38 -6.42 4.88
C ASP A 173 -6.17 -5.89 3.44
N VAL A 174 -6.65 -4.67 3.15
CA VAL A 174 -6.53 -4.04 1.82
C VAL A 174 -5.06 -3.72 1.49
N GLY A 175 -4.28 -3.26 2.48
CA GLY A 175 -2.85 -3.03 2.32
C GLY A 175 -2.08 -4.31 1.94
N GLN A 176 -2.45 -5.44 2.55
CA GLN A 176 -1.86 -6.73 2.22
C GLN A 176 -2.21 -7.18 0.79
N GLU A 177 -3.44 -6.97 0.34
CA GLU A 177 -3.85 -7.28 -1.04
C GLU A 177 -3.06 -6.45 -2.07
N LEU A 178 -2.89 -5.15 -1.83
CA LEU A 178 -2.09 -4.27 -2.67
C LEU A 178 -0.63 -4.71 -2.72
N TYR A 179 -0.05 -5.06 -1.58
CA TYR A 179 1.31 -5.58 -1.49
C TYR A 179 1.46 -6.90 -2.28
N GLN A 180 0.55 -7.86 -2.09
CA GLN A 180 0.58 -9.13 -2.83
C GLN A 180 0.41 -8.93 -4.35
N SER A 181 -0.38 -7.94 -4.76
CA SER A 181 -0.52 -7.55 -6.17
C SER A 181 0.80 -6.98 -6.74
N ALA A 182 1.48 -6.12 -5.99
CA ALA A 182 2.79 -5.59 -6.35
C ALA A 182 3.86 -6.70 -6.42
N ASP A 183 3.93 -7.57 -5.41
CA ASP A 183 4.89 -8.68 -5.35
C ASP A 183 4.70 -9.68 -6.51
N ARG A 184 3.46 -10.04 -6.85
CA ARG A 184 3.16 -10.86 -8.04
C ARG A 184 3.65 -10.20 -9.33
N SER A 185 3.46 -8.89 -9.45
CA SER A 185 3.93 -8.13 -10.61
C SER A 185 5.47 -8.14 -10.71
N VAL A 186 6.17 -7.93 -9.59
CA VAL A 186 7.64 -8.02 -9.53
C VAL A 186 8.14 -9.42 -9.89
N LYS A 187 7.49 -10.48 -9.39
CA LYS A 187 7.84 -11.88 -9.73
C LYS A 187 7.68 -12.13 -11.24
N MET A 188 6.60 -11.67 -11.84
CA MET A 188 6.37 -11.77 -13.29
C MET A 188 7.47 -11.04 -14.09
N LEU A 189 7.85 -9.84 -13.65
CA LEU A 189 8.95 -9.08 -14.28
C LEU A 189 10.28 -9.83 -14.20
N LYS A 190 10.62 -10.43 -13.05
CA LYS A 190 11.83 -11.25 -12.91
C LYS A 190 11.87 -12.42 -13.90
N VAL A 191 10.74 -13.14 -14.04
CA VAL A 191 10.63 -14.25 -15.00
C VAL A 191 10.84 -13.74 -16.43
N LEU A 192 10.19 -12.63 -16.82
CA LEU A 192 10.36 -12.03 -18.14
C LEU A 192 11.82 -11.62 -18.39
N THR A 193 12.49 -10.99 -17.43
CA THR A 193 13.89 -10.61 -17.54
C THR A 193 14.79 -11.83 -17.78
N TYR A 194 14.61 -12.91 -17.03
CA TYR A 194 15.41 -14.13 -17.24
C TYR A 194 15.15 -14.79 -18.59
N LEU A 195 13.91 -14.76 -19.09
CA LEU A 195 13.59 -15.26 -20.43
C LEU A 195 14.28 -14.43 -21.52
N VAL A 196 14.27 -13.09 -21.42
CA VAL A 196 14.94 -12.21 -22.37
C VAL A 196 16.45 -12.43 -22.37
N ILE A 197 17.07 -12.57 -21.19
CA ILE A 197 18.49 -12.90 -21.06
C ILE A 197 18.80 -14.26 -21.71
N GLY A 198 18.01 -15.28 -21.41
CA GLY A 198 18.17 -16.62 -22.00
C GLY A 198 18.06 -16.59 -23.52
N LEU A 199 17.07 -15.87 -24.07
CA LEU A 199 16.89 -15.71 -25.51
C LEU A 199 18.09 -14.97 -26.16
N ALA A 200 18.59 -13.92 -25.50
CA ALA A 200 19.75 -13.18 -25.98
C ALA A 200 21.01 -14.08 -26.04
N VAL A 201 21.21 -14.94 -25.04
CA VAL A 201 22.30 -15.94 -25.04
C VAL A 201 22.15 -16.92 -26.20
N ILE A 202 20.95 -17.46 -26.42
CA ILE A 202 20.69 -18.39 -27.53
C ILE A 202 20.99 -17.73 -28.89
N VAL A 203 20.55 -16.48 -29.09
CA VAL A 203 20.82 -15.73 -30.33
C VAL A 203 22.31 -15.47 -30.49
N ALA A 204 23.02 -15.12 -29.43
CA ALA A 204 24.48 -14.94 -29.47
C ALA A 204 25.21 -16.22 -29.90
N LEU A 205 24.79 -17.39 -29.40
CA LEU A 205 25.34 -18.69 -29.80
C LEU A 205 25.04 -19.01 -31.28
N ILE A 206 23.81 -18.79 -31.75
CA ILE A 206 23.43 -19.01 -33.15
C ILE A 206 24.25 -18.10 -34.08
N VAL A 207 24.38 -16.82 -33.76
CA VAL A 207 25.17 -15.89 -34.56
C VAL A 207 26.65 -16.28 -34.53
N GLY A 208 27.19 -16.67 -33.37
CA GLY A 208 28.56 -17.13 -33.22
C GLY A 208 28.89 -18.33 -34.12
N THR A 209 28.01 -19.34 -34.14
CA THR A 209 28.17 -20.53 -35.01
C THR A 209 28.07 -20.17 -36.49
N LEU A 210 27.08 -19.35 -36.90
CA LEU A 210 26.93 -18.90 -38.30
C LEU A 210 28.17 -18.13 -38.81
N LEU A 211 28.76 -17.29 -37.96
CA LEU A 211 29.98 -16.55 -38.28
C LEU A 211 31.19 -17.48 -38.45
N GLN A 212 31.35 -18.49 -37.59
CA GLN A 212 32.42 -19.49 -37.73
C GLN A 212 32.29 -20.30 -39.03
N THR A 213 31.08 -20.76 -39.37
CA THR A 213 30.83 -21.48 -40.63
C THR A 213 31.14 -20.62 -41.85
N SER A 214 30.77 -19.33 -41.81
CA SER A 214 31.08 -18.39 -42.90
C SER A 214 32.58 -18.17 -43.08
N ARG A 215 33.37 -18.16 -42.00
CA ARG A 215 34.84 -18.01 -42.07
C ARG A 215 35.49 -19.23 -42.74
N LYS A 216 35.10 -20.45 -42.33
CA LYS A 216 35.65 -21.70 -42.90
C LYS A 216 35.42 -21.84 -44.42
N LEU A 217 34.29 -21.35 -44.92
CA LEU A 217 33.96 -21.38 -46.36
C LEU A 217 34.81 -20.40 -47.20
N ASN A 218 35.22 -19.27 -46.64
CA ASN A 218 36.05 -18.29 -47.33
C ASN A 218 37.56 -18.64 -47.33
N THR A 219 38.00 -19.58 -46.49
CA THR A 219 39.41 -20.01 -46.39
C THR A 219 39.82 -21.14 -47.34
N VAL A 220 38.88 -21.79 -48.04
CA VAL A 220 39.20 -22.82 -49.05
C VAL A 220 39.59 -22.12 -50.36
N LYS A 221 40.90 -21.88 -50.57
CA LYS A 221 41.41 -21.42 -51.87
C LYS A 221 41.21 -22.53 -52.93
N PRO A 222 40.73 -22.22 -54.14
CA PRO A 222 40.72 -23.21 -55.22
C PRO A 222 42.17 -23.61 -55.53
N GLN A 223 42.48 -24.89 -55.36
CA GLN A 223 43.75 -25.46 -55.79
C GLN A 223 43.83 -25.30 -57.31
N LYS A 224 44.75 -24.48 -57.81
CA LYS A 224 45.02 -24.38 -59.25
C LYS A 224 45.62 -25.71 -59.70
N PHE A 225 44.82 -26.55 -60.33
CA PHE A 225 45.34 -27.66 -61.12
C PHE A 225 45.94 -27.08 -62.41
N ASN A 226 47.27 -26.97 -62.45
CA ASN A 226 47.99 -26.81 -63.70
C ASN A 226 48.03 -28.19 -64.36
N LEU A 227 47.16 -28.42 -65.33
CA LEU A 227 47.34 -29.51 -66.29
C LEU A 227 48.16 -28.93 -67.45
N ASN A 228 49.28 -29.60 -67.74
CA ASN A 228 50.24 -29.28 -68.80
C ASN A 228 49.58 -29.10 -70.16
#